data_AF-A0A1Z9EY68-F1
#
_entry.id   AF-A0A1Z9EY68-F1
#
_cell.length_a   1.000
_cell.length_b   1.000
_cell.length_c   1.000
_cell.angle_alpha   90.00
_cell.angle_beta   90.00
_cell.angle_gamma   90.00
#
_symmetry.space_group_name_H-M   'P 1'
#
loop_
_entity.id
_entity.type
_entity.pdbx_description
1 polymer ?
#
loop_
_entity_poly.entity_id
_entity_poly.type
_entity_poly.pdbx_seq_one_letter_code
_entity_poly.pdbx_strand_id
1 'polypeptide(L)'
;MASVPPSLMSFTKECLAQGVARTEIRQALIDAGWTDREATAALESFAESPLPVPVPRKRVSSGPRAAFLHLLALFLLYMAAFSTGAILFLAIDIFIKDPANRSFFDLGGSARFNAAVLIASLPVLLLVRRAIMRDIALNPANRIAPVVRTLAYITLLITSLIMVGDMVVVLMGFLNGDLTLTFILKSIVVLLLAGGIFLWYISGLAFEEKMGNSQREETSIRESQWRPRLAWAGFLTASLSLVLALWIAGNPFNQRLVRLDRQRISDLRSLQGAISRFHKKEKRLPKSLSELKGSPDTYVDRTSDSITGIPYVYKPINKSSYRLGAVFDLPTPSYDDNSTRSKDGFYEHDAGLQNFDLTVK
;
A
#
# COMPACT_ATOMS: atom_id res chain seq x y z
N MET A 1 25.16 14.38 14.35
CA MET A 1 26.34 15.25 14.54
C MET A 1 25.83 16.56 15.08
N ALA A 2 26.23 16.95 16.28
CA ALA A 2 25.95 18.29 16.78
C ALA A 2 26.53 19.29 15.76
N SER A 3 25.78 20.32 15.41
CA SER A 3 26.30 21.41 14.60
C SER A 3 27.42 22.10 15.38
N VAL A 4 28.67 21.83 15.05
CA VAL A 4 29.83 22.51 15.65
C VAL A 4 29.63 24.01 15.46
N PRO A 5 29.58 24.81 16.54
CA PRO A 5 29.37 26.24 16.46
C PRO A 5 30.42 26.92 15.55
N PRO A 6 30.05 27.96 14.80
CA PRO A 6 30.99 28.68 13.93
C PRO A 6 32.22 29.20 14.68
N SER A 7 32.03 29.64 15.93
CA SER A 7 33.08 30.11 16.84
C SER A 7 34.06 29.00 17.23
N LEU A 8 33.55 27.79 17.49
CA LEU A 8 34.37 26.62 17.83
C LEU A 8 35.22 26.18 16.63
N MET A 9 34.64 26.27 15.43
CA MET A 9 35.32 26.02 14.15
C MET A 9 36.44 27.03 13.86
N SER A 10 36.20 28.33 14.06
CA SER A 10 37.20 29.36 13.78
C SER A 10 38.38 29.24 14.75
N PHE A 11 38.09 29.00 16.04
CA PHE A 11 39.11 28.75 17.06
C PHE A 11 39.97 27.52 16.71
N THR A 12 39.33 26.38 16.41
CA THR A 12 40.08 25.17 16.03
C THR A 12 40.91 25.37 14.75
N LYS A 13 40.40 26.12 13.77
CA LYS A 13 41.17 26.48 12.57
C LYS A 13 42.41 27.31 12.92
N GLU A 14 42.29 28.31 13.79
CA GLU A 14 43.39 29.19 14.18
C GLU A 14 44.47 28.44 14.97
N CYS A 15 44.07 27.62 15.95
CA CYS A 15 45.02 26.82 16.73
C CYS A 15 45.78 25.81 15.85
N LEU A 16 45.09 25.17 14.89
CA LEU A 16 45.73 24.25 13.94
C LEU A 16 46.67 24.99 12.97
N ALA A 17 46.31 26.20 12.53
CA ALA A 17 47.17 27.03 11.70
C ALA A 17 48.44 27.51 12.44
N GLN A 18 48.37 27.65 13.76
CA GLN A 18 49.51 27.98 14.63
C GLN A 18 50.36 26.75 15.02
N GLY A 19 50.00 25.55 14.56
CA GLY A 19 50.74 24.32 14.84
C GLY A 19 50.51 23.73 16.23
N VAL A 20 49.48 24.18 16.96
CA VAL A 20 49.12 23.63 18.28
C VAL A 20 48.68 22.17 18.14
N ALA A 21 49.15 21.31 19.05
CA ALA A 21 48.83 19.89 19.00
C ALA A 21 47.32 19.65 19.20
N ARG A 22 46.74 18.72 18.42
CA ARG A 22 45.30 18.37 18.51
C ARG A 22 44.86 17.96 19.92
N THR A 23 45.75 17.32 20.69
CA THR A 23 45.51 16.92 22.07
C THR A 23 45.38 18.12 23.01
N GLU A 24 46.21 19.14 22.83
CA GLU A 24 46.16 20.38 23.62
C GLU A 24 44.90 21.18 23.30
N ILE A 25 44.54 21.29 22.02
CA ILE A 25 43.29 21.95 21.60
C ILE A 25 42.08 21.24 22.22
N ARG A 26 42.04 19.90 22.20
CA ARG A 26 40.95 19.12 22.82
C ARG A 26 40.85 19.41 24.31
N GLN A 27 41.99 19.39 25.03
CA GLN A 27 42.01 19.63 26.47
C GLN A 27 41.53 21.05 26.81
N ALA A 28 42.03 22.07 26.10
CA ALA A 28 41.60 23.45 26.30
C ALA A 28 40.10 23.66 26.05
N LEU A 29 39.52 22.95 25.08
CA LEU A 29 38.08 22.99 24.83
C LEU A 29 37.26 22.33 25.95
N ILE A 30 37.72 21.19 26.47
CA ILE A 30 37.08 20.51 27.60
C ILE A 30 37.15 21.40 28.86
N ASP A 31 38.32 21.99 29.14
CA ASP A 31 38.53 22.88 30.29
C ASP A 31 37.67 24.15 30.18
N ALA A 32 37.38 24.61 28.96
CA ALA A 32 36.45 25.71 28.68
C ALA A 32 34.96 25.32 28.76
N GLY A 33 34.64 24.06 29.08
CA GLY A 33 33.28 23.57 29.28
C GLY A 33 32.61 22.97 28.04
N TRP A 34 33.32 22.77 26.93
CA TRP A 34 32.79 22.06 25.78
C TRP A 34 32.72 20.55 26.04
N THR A 35 31.72 19.88 25.47
CA THR A 35 31.64 18.42 25.60
C THR A 35 32.74 17.74 24.78
N ASP A 36 33.21 16.58 25.25
CA ASP A 36 34.23 15.80 24.52
C ASP A 36 33.81 15.48 23.08
N ARG A 37 32.50 15.27 22.86
CA ARG A 37 31.92 15.07 21.54
C ARG A 37 32.06 16.31 20.64
N GLU A 38 31.85 17.51 21.17
CA GLU A 38 31.97 18.76 20.41
C GLU A 38 33.42 19.10 20.10
N ALA A 39 34.32 18.93 21.07
CA ALA A 39 35.75 19.14 20.89
C ALA A 39 36.32 18.19 19.83
N THR A 40 35.96 16.90 19.90
CA THR A 40 36.36 15.89 18.92
C THR A 40 35.76 16.18 17.54
N ALA A 41 34.47 16.55 17.46
CA ALA A 41 33.82 16.90 16.19
C ALA A 41 34.42 18.15 15.51
N ALA A 42 34.89 19.12 16.31
CA ALA A 42 35.57 20.32 15.79
C ALA A 42 36.94 19.96 15.20
N LEU A 43 37.74 19.14 15.90
CA LEU A 43 39.04 18.68 15.42
C LEU A 43 38.93 17.78 14.18
N GLU A 44 37.96 16.86 14.16
CA GLU A 44 37.68 15.99 13.02
C GLU A 44 37.17 16.75 11.78
N SER A 45 36.76 18.02 11.94
CA SER A 45 36.36 18.85 10.81
C SER A 45 37.55 19.27 9.93
N PHE A 46 38.79 19.02 10.35
CA PHE A 46 40.01 19.26 9.58
C PHE A 46 40.77 17.95 9.32
N ALA A 47 41.20 17.72 8.07
CA ALA A 47 42.00 16.56 7.69
C ALA A 47 43.46 16.70 8.18
N GLU A 48 44.09 15.57 8.50
CA GLU A 48 45.54 15.52 8.66
C GLU A 48 46.15 15.58 7.26
N SER A 49 46.91 16.62 7.00
CA SER A 49 47.51 16.90 5.70
C SER A 49 48.92 17.44 5.94
N PRO A 50 49.90 17.12 5.08
CA PRO A 50 51.23 17.72 5.14
C PRO A 50 51.24 19.22 4.80
N LEU A 51 50.09 19.78 4.37
CA LEU A 51 49.95 21.21 4.13
C LEU A 51 50.06 22.00 5.44
N PRO A 52 50.78 23.14 5.46
CA PRO A 52 50.91 24.01 6.64
C PRO A 52 49.61 24.74 6.99
N VAL A 53 48.54 24.52 6.23
CA VAL A 53 47.20 25.09 6.48
C VAL A 53 46.21 23.97 6.80
N PRO A 54 45.32 24.17 7.79
CA PRO A 54 44.31 23.18 8.15
C PRO A 54 43.32 22.98 6.99
N VAL A 55 43.31 21.78 6.43
CA VAL A 55 42.44 21.41 5.30
C VAL A 55 41.05 21.05 5.82
N PRO A 56 39.98 21.78 5.48
CA PRO A 56 38.63 21.42 5.91
C PRO A 56 38.22 20.07 5.31
N ARG A 57 37.71 19.16 6.13
CA ARG A 57 37.03 17.97 5.61
C ARG A 57 35.72 18.41 4.93
N LYS A 58 35.41 17.78 3.79
CA LYS A 58 34.12 17.97 3.11
C LYS A 58 32.98 17.65 4.08
N ARG A 59 32.24 18.67 4.52
CA ARG A 59 30.98 18.45 5.25
C ARG A 59 29.97 17.91 4.28
N VAL A 60 29.43 16.74 4.58
CA VAL A 60 28.31 16.17 3.84
C VAL A 60 27.05 16.88 4.33
N SER A 61 26.78 18.08 3.83
CA SER A 61 25.43 18.61 3.93
C SER A 61 24.54 17.71 3.08
N SER A 62 23.50 17.13 3.69
CA SER A 62 22.49 16.39 2.94
C SER A 62 21.79 17.37 2.03
N GLY A 63 22.14 17.37 0.74
CA GLY A 63 21.45 18.21 -0.23
C GLY A 63 19.94 17.91 -0.23
N PRO A 64 19.06 18.90 -0.44
CA PRO A 64 17.60 18.70 -0.47
C PRO A 64 17.16 17.56 -1.41
N ARG A 65 17.85 17.37 -2.53
CA ARG A 65 17.63 16.26 -3.47
C ARG A 65 17.82 14.88 -2.83
N ALA A 66 18.86 14.70 -2.00
CA ALA A 66 19.10 13.41 -1.35
C ALA A 66 17.99 13.11 -0.34
N ALA A 67 17.62 14.10 0.48
CA ALA A 67 16.50 13.99 1.40
C ALA A 67 15.19 13.61 0.68
N PHE A 68 14.90 14.28 -0.44
CA PHE A 68 13.73 13.98 -1.27
C PHE A 68 13.72 12.53 -1.79
N LEU A 69 14.84 12.05 -2.36
CA LEU A 69 14.91 10.69 -2.90
C LEU A 69 14.75 9.63 -1.79
N HIS A 70 15.33 9.85 -0.61
CA HIS A 70 15.19 8.92 0.51
C HIS A 70 13.77 8.92 1.10
N LEU A 71 13.13 10.08 1.19
CA LEU A 71 11.73 10.19 1.61
C LEU A 71 10.80 9.51 0.60
N LEU A 72 10.99 9.77 -0.69
CA LEU A 72 10.23 9.14 -1.76
C LEU A 72 10.41 7.62 -1.75
N ALA A 73 11.64 7.12 -1.57
CA ALA A 73 11.91 5.70 -1.46
C ALA A 73 11.22 5.06 -0.24
N LEU A 74 11.20 5.76 0.89
CA LEU A 74 10.51 5.28 2.11
C LEU A 74 9.00 5.24 1.91
N PHE A 75 8.43 6.30 1.35
CA PHE A 75 7.00 6.37 1.03
C PHE A 75 6.56 5.25 0.07
N LEU A 76 7.30 5.04 -1.00
CA LEU A 76 7.01 3.96 -1.97
C LEU A 76 7.18 2.57 -1.36
N LEU A 77 8.17 2.38 -0.48
CA LEU A 77 8.33 1.13 0.27
C LEU A 77 7.10 0.85 1.15
N TYR A 78 6.58 1.87 1.84
CA TYR A 78 5.41 1.72 2.71
C TYR A 78 4.14 1.42 1.91
N MET A 79 3.93 2.13 0.80
CA MET A 79 2.83 1.83 -0.13
C MET A 79 2.90 0.38 -0.63
N ALA A 80 4.08 -0.08 -1.04
CA ALA A 80 4.26 -1.45 -1.50
C ALA A 80 4.05 -2.47 -0.37
N ALA A 81 4.59 -2.23 0.83
CA ALA A 81 4.45 -3.13 1.97
C ALA A 81 3.00 -3.26 2.45
N PHE A 82 2.29 -2.13 2.59
CA PHE A 82 0.88 -2.11 2.97
C PHE A 82 0.03 -2.85 1.93
N SER A 83 0.25 -2.56 0.66
CA SER A 83 -0.51 -3.19 -0.42
C SER A 83 -0.24 -4.70 -0.54
N THR A 84 1.01 -5.11 -0.38
CA THR A 84 1.42 -6.53 -0.29
C THR A 84 0.70 -7.23 0.87
N GLY A 85 0.71 -6.63 2.06
CA GLY A 85 0.01 -7.16 3.23
C GLY A 85 -1.50 -7.30 3.01
N ALA A 86 -2.15 -6.27 2.43
CA ALA A 86 -3.56 -6.30 2.12
C ALA A 86 -3.93 -7.43 1.14
N ILE A 87 -3.12 -7.66 0.11
CA ILE A 87 -3.35 -8.75 -0.84
C ILE A 87 -3.14 -10.12 -0.20
N LEU A 88 -2.12 -10.27 0.64
CA LEU A 88 -1.91 -11.52 1.38
C LEU A 88 -3.10 -11.80 2.32
N PHE A 89 -3.68 -10.78 2.95
CA PHE A 89 -4.89 -10.93 3.75
C PHE A 89 -6.09 -11.37 2.91
N LEU A 90 -6.28 -10.75 1.73
CA LEU A 90 -7.31 -11.17 0.78
C LEU A 90 -7.12 -12.63 0.33
N ALA A 91 -5.89 -13.04 0.05
CA ALA A 91 -5.58 -14.41 -0.32
C ALA A 91 -5.94 -15.38 0.82
N ILE A 92 -5.56 -15.06 2.07
CA ILE A 92 -5.90 -15.86 3.25
C ILE A 92 -7.42 -16.01 3.39
N ASP A 93 -8.18 -14.93 3.23
CA ASP A 93 -9.65 -14.95 3.34
C ASP A 93 -10.33 -15.75 2.22
N ILE A 94 -9.74 -15.81 1.02
CA ILE A 94 -10.27 -16.59 -0.10
C ILE A 94 -9.98 -18.09 0.07
N PHE A 95 -8.77 -18.43 0.50
CA PHE A 95 -8.36 -19.83 0.67
C PHE A 95 -8.96 -20.48 1.93
N ILE A 96 -9.17 -19.70 2.98
CA ILE A 96 -9.77 -20.17 4.24
C ILE A 96 -11.15 -19.52 4.36
N LYS A 97 -12.17 -20.20 3.82
CA LYS A 97 -13.58 -19.78 3.93
C LYS A 97 -14.05 -19.92 5.38
N ASP A 98 -13.83 -18.89 6.19
CA ASP A 98 -14.32 -18.83 7.55
C ASP A 98 -15.83 -18.49 7.55
N PRO A 99 -16.71 -19.39 8.03
CA PRO A 99 -18.15 -19.15 8.08
C PRO A 99 -18.55 -18.02 9.04
N ALA A 100 -17.69 -17.64 10.00
CA ALA A 100 -17.93 -16.50 10.88
C ALA A 100 -17.59 -15.16 10.21
N ASN A 101 -16.76 -15.18 9.16
CA ASN A 101 -16.33 -13.97 8.46
C ASN A 101 -17.32 -13.63 7.34
N ARG A 102 -18.38 -12.87 7.68
CA ARG A 102 -19.23 -12.23 6.68
C ARG A 102 -18.38 -11.18 5.96
N SER A 103 -17.89 -11.51 4.76
CA SER A 103 -17.09 -10.57 3.97
C SER A 103 -17.95 -9.38 3.56
N PHE A 104 -17.90 -8.29 4.32
CA PHE A 104 -18.63 -7.03 4.05
C PHE A 104 -17.94 -6.18 2.98
N PHE A 105 -16.76 -6.57 2.51
CA PHE A 105 -15.93 -5.78 1.58
C PHE A 105 -15.95 -6.33 0.16
N ASP A 106 -15.98 -5.44 -0.84
CA ASP A 106 -15.76 -5.79 -2.25
C ASP A 106 -14.31 -6.29 -2.44
N LEU A 107 -14.12 -7.60 -2.29
CA LEU A 107 -12.84 -8.29 -2.44
C LEU A 107 -12.17 -7.95 -3.78
N GLY A 108 -12.95 -7.88 -4.87
CA GLY A 108 -12.45 -7.54 -6.20
C GLY A 108 -12.02 -6.08 -6.31
N GLY A 109 -12.80 -5.16 -5.72
CA GLY A 109 -12.45 -3.73 -5.66
C GLY A 109 -11.15 -3.49 -4.89
N SER A 110 -11.01 -4.12 -3.72
CA SER A 110 -9.80 -4.03 -2.88
C SER A 110 -8.57 -4.61 -3.60
N ALA A 111 -8.70 -5.77 -4.26
CA ALA A 111 -7.63 -6.37 -5.05
C ALA A 111 -7.15 -5.43 -6.18
N ARG A 112 -8.07 -4.79 -6.91
CA ARG A 112 -7.75 -3.83 -7.98
C ARG A 112 -7.01 -2.61 -7.47
N PHE A 113 -7.46 -2.03 -6.36
CA PHE A 113 -6.79 -0.88 -5.75
C PHE A 113 -5.35 -1.22 -5.37
N ASN A 114 -5.16 -2.35 -4.68
CA ASN A 114 -3.84 -2.79 -4.25
C ASN A 114 -2.92 -3.18 -5.43
N ALA A 115 -3.47 -3.83 -6.46
CA ALA A 115 -2.73 -4.07 -7.70
C ALA A 115 -2.24 -2.77 -8.34
N ALA A 116 -3.09 -1.73 -8.43
CA ALA A 116 -2.71 -0.43 -8.98
C ALA A 116 -1.58 0.23 -8.17
N VAL A 117 -1.65 0.16 -6.84
CA VAL A 117 -0.59 0.67 -5.95
C VAL A 117 0.73 -0.05 -6.20
N LEU A 118 0.73 -1.39 -6.34
CA LEU A 118 1.95 -2.16 -6.62
C LEU A 118 2.51 -1.88 -8.01
N ILE A 119 1.66 -1.80 -9.04
CA ILE A 119 2.06 -1.47 -10.42
C ILE A 119 2.74 -0.10 -10.47
N ALA A 120 2.25 0.88 -9.70
CA ALA A 120 2.86 2.20 -9.64
C ALA A 120 4.12 2.23 -8.76
N SER A 121 4.06 1.64 -7.56
CA SER A 121 5.11 1.80 -6.55
C SER A 121 6.37 0.99 -6.82
N LEU A 122 6.26 -0.26 -7.28
CA LEU A 122 7.41 -1.14 -7.51
C LEU A 122 8.42 -0.61 -8.55
N PRO A 123 8.02 -0.21 -9.78
CA PRO A 123 8.98 0.28 -10.77
C PRO A 123 9.60 1.61 -10.33
N VAL A 124 8.81 2.52 -9.75
CA VAL A 124 9.33 3.80 -9.27
C VAL A 124 10.31 3.58 -8.12
N LEU A 125 10.01 2.66 -7.19
CA LEU A 125 10.91 2.32 -6.09
C LEU A 125 12.24 1.77 -6.60
N LEU A 126 12.23 0.88 -7.60
CA LEU A 126 13.45 0.36 -8.22
C LEU A 126 14.28 1.48 -8.88
N LEU A 127 13.63 2.38 -9.61
CA LEU A 127 14.31 3.51 -10.27
C LEU A 127 14.92 4.47 -9.24
N VAL A 128 14.19 4.81 -8.18
CA VAL A 128 14.68 5.69 -7.10
C VAL A 128 15.82 5.01 -6.35
N ARG A 129 15.70 3.72 -6.02
CA ARG A 129 16.78 2.95 -5.37
C ARG A 129 18.03 2.90 -6.27
N ARG A 130 17.86 2.70 -7.58
CA ARG A 130 18.98 2.73 -8.55
C ARG A 130 19.62 4.11 -8.62
N ALA A 131 18.84 5.19 -8.59
CA ALA A 131 19.36 6.55 -8.55
C ALA A 131 20.16 6.82 -7.26
N ILE A 132 19.65 6.41 -6.10
CA ILE A 132 20.34 6.53 -4.80
C ILE A 132 21.66 5.75 -4.82
N MET A 133 21.66 4.50 -5.31
CA MET A 133 22.88 3.69 -5.36
C MET A 133 23.94 4.28 -6.30
N ARG A 134 23.52 4.86 -7.43
CA ARG A 134 24.42 5.60 -8.33
C ARG A 134 24.99 6.85 -7.66
N ASP A 135 24.17 7.62 -6.95
CA ASP A 135 24.59 8.84 -6.26
C ASP A 135 25.57 8.52 -5.11
N ILE A 136 25.37 7.40 -4.40
CA ILE A 136 26.30 6.90 -3.36
C ILE A 136 27.62 6.43 -3.96
N ALA A 137 27.60 5.75 -5.11
CA ALA A 137 28.83 5.29 -5.78
C ALA A 137 29.70 6.47 -6.26
N LEU A 138 29.07 7.56 -6.70
CA LEU A 138 29.77 8.78 -7.13
C LEU A 138 30.24 9.65 -5.96
N ASN A 139 29.49 9.67 -4.85
CA ASN A 139 29.83 10.44 -3.65
C ASN A 139 29.60 9.59 -2.40
N PRO A 140 30.62 8.81 -1.94
CA PRO A 140 30.49 7.94 -0.77
C PRO A 140 30.06 8.67 0.49
N ALA A 141 30.43 9.96 0.57
CA ALA A 141 30.11 10.85 1.67
C ALA A 141 28.59 11.03 1.86
N ASN A 142 27.79 11.01 0.78
CA ASN A 142 26.32 11.17 0.85
C ASN A 142 25.60 10.00 1.55
N ARG A 143 26.27 8.86 1.77
CA ARG A 143 25.72 7.72 2.50
C ARG A 143 25.47 8.04 3.98
N ILE A 144 26.22 8.99 4.56
CA ILE A 144 26.20 9.33 5.99
C ILE A 144 25.33 10.57 6.27
N ALA A 145 24.37 10.86 5.37
CA ALA A 145 23.46 11.98 5.51
C ALA A 145 22.62 11.90 6.81
N PRO A 146 22.66 12.92 7.70
CA PRO A 146 21.86 12.91 8.94
C PRO A 146 20.37 12.65 8.72
N VAL A 147 19.81 13.14 7.60
CA VAL A 147 18.41 12.93 7.23
C VAL A 147 18.07 11.44 7.04
N VAL A 148 18.97 10.68 6.41
CA VAL A 148 18.78 9.23 6.17
C VAL A 148 18.72 8.48 7.48
N ARG A 149 19.60 8.84 8.42
CA ARG A 149 19.64 8.25 9.76
C ARG A 149 18.35 8.53 10.54
N THR A 150 17.86 9.78 10.52
CA THR A 150 16.60 10.13 11.18
C THR A 150 15.42 9.35 10.59
N LEU A 151 15.31 9.29 9.26
CA LEU A 151 14.27 8.50 8.59
C LEU A 151 14.33 7.01 8.93
N ALA A 152 15.54 6.45 9.03
CA ALA A 152 15.74 5.06 9.43
C ALA A 152 15.25 4.81 10.86
N TYR A 153 15.60 5.66 11.83
CA TYR A 153 15.11 5.53 13.21
C TYR A 153 13.58 5.71 13.31
N ILE A 154 12.98 6.63 12.56
CA ILE A 154 11.52 6.77 12.48
C ILE A 154 10.90 5.48 11.93
N THR A 155 11.49 4.89 10.89
CA THR A 155 11.02 3.62 10.32
C THR A 155 11.07 2.49 11.34
N LEU A 156 12.19 2.38 12.06
CA LEU A 156 12.37 1.38 13.11
C LEU A 156 11.33 1.53 14.22
N LEU A 157 11.09 2.77 14.68
CA LEU A 157 10.05 3.06 15.68
C LEU A 157 8.67 2.60 15.18
N ILE A 158 8.28 2.99 13.97
CA ILE A 158 6.98 2.63 13.38
C ILE A 158 6.84 1.10 13.27
N THR A 159 7.84 0.41 12.72
CA THR A 159 7.79 -1.06 12.59
C THR A 159 7.75 -1.77 13.94
N SER A 160 8.46 -1.26 14.95
CA SER A 160 8.39 -1.80 16.31
C SER A 160 7.01 -1.62 16.93
N LEU A 161 6.39 -0.45 16.76
CA LEU A 161 5.03 -0.19 17.23
C LEU A 161 4.01 -1.12 16.55
N ILE A 162 4.15 -1.34 15.24
CA ILE A 162 3.30 -2.28 14.49
C ILE A 162 3.43 -3.70 15.04
N MET A 163 4.65 -4.18 15.28
CA MET A 163 4.86 -5.53 15.84
C MET A 163 4.28 -5.69 17.25
N VAL A 164 4.42 -4.68 18.11
CA VAL A 164 3.80 -4.70 19.45
C VAL A 164 2.28 -4.67 19.35
N GLY A 165 1.72 -3.82 18.48
CA GLY A 165 0.28 -3.75 18.24
C GLY A 165 -0.29 -5.06 17.72
N ASP A 166 0.42 -5.72 16.79
CA ASP A 166 0.05 -7.03 16.25
C ASP A 166 0.02 -8.09 17.36
N MET A 167 1.03 -8.13 18.23
CA MET A 167 1.05 -9.02 19.41
C MET A 167 -0.13 -8.77 20.34
N VAL A 168 -0.47 -7.51 20.62
CA VAL A 168 -1.63 -7.16 21.47
C VAL A 168 -2.93 -7.65 20.85
N VAL A 169 -3.12 -7.45 19.54
CA VAL A 169 -4.27 -7.95 18.80
C VAL A 169 -4.34 -9.47 18.93
N VAL A 170 -3.24 -10.18 18.70
CA VAL A 170 -3.18 -11.65 18.83
C VAL A 170 -3.60 -12.13 20.21
N LEU A 171 -3.06 -11.51 21.26
CA LEU A 171 -3.41 -11.82 22.63
C LEU A 171 -4.89 -11.57 22.88
N MET A 172 -5.44 -10.44 22.44
CA MET A 172 -6.86 -10.15 22.59
C MET A 172 -7.74 -11.22 21.93
N GLY A 173 -7.39 -11.67 20.72
CA GLY A 173 -8.09 -12.78 20.05
C GLY A 173 -8.03 -14.08 20.84
N PHE A 174 -6.87 -14.39 21.44
CA PHE A 174 -6.70 -15.55 22.30
C PHE A 174 -7.54 -15.46 23.59
N LEU A 175 -7.50 -14.31 24.27
CA LEU A 175 -8.25 -14.07 25.51
C LEU A 175 -9.77 -14.10 25.30
N ASN A 176 -10.25 -13.69 24.14
CA ASN A 176 -11.68 -13.75 23.79
C ASN A 176 -12.15 -15.15 23.38
N GLY A 177 -11.23 -16.12 23.18
CA GLY A 177 -11.57 -17.46 22.69
C GLY A 177 -11.85 -17.52 21.18
N ASP A 178 -11.66 -16.42 20.46
CA ASP A 178 -11.98 -16.25 19.02
C ASP A 178 -10.73 -16.36 18.13
N LEU A 179 -9.71 -17.12 18.57
CA LEU A 179 -8.46 -17.24 17.82
C LEU A 179 -8.68 -18.13 16.57
N THR A 180 -8.98 -17.51 15.43
CA THR A 180 -9.15 -18.22 14.15
C THR A 180 -7.82 -18.47 13.44
N LEU A 181 -7.74 -19.52 12.62
CA LEU A 181 -6.55 -19.81 11.81
C LEU A 181 -6.20 -18.63 10.88
N THR A 182 -7.22 -17.99 10.29
CA THR A 182 -7.06 -16.79 9.45
C THR A 182 -6.40 -15.65 10.21
N PHE A 183 -6.73 -15.51 11.48
CA PHE A 183 -6.22 -14.43 12.31
C PHE A 183 -4.74 -14.63 12.65
N ILE A 184 -4.34 -15.85 13.03
CA ILE A 184 -2.92 -16.19 13.24
C ILE A 184 -2.11 -15.96 11.97
N LEU A 185 -2.62 -16.42 10.82
CA LEU A 185 -1.90 -16.31 9.55
C LEU A 185 -1.74 -14.85 9.10
N LYS A 186 -2.75 -14.01 9.34
CA LYS A 186 -2.67 -12.56 9.10
C LYS A 186 -1.64 -11.88 10.00
N SER A 187 -1.59 -12.22 11.29
CA SER A 187 -0.56 -11.70 12.21
C SER A 187 0.85 -12.10 11.76
N ILE A 188 1.07 -13.37 11.36
CA ILE A 188 2.36 -13.83 10.83
C ILE A 188 2.79 -12.99 9.62
N VAL A 189 1.86 -12.64 8.72
CA VAL A 189 2.15 -11.76 7.58
C VAL A 189 2.61 -10.38 8.05
N VAL A 190 1.94 -9.77 9.03
CA VAL A 190 2.36 -8.47 9.60
C VAL A 190 3.74 -8.57 10.21
N LEU A 191 3.99 -9.61 11.01
CA LEU A 191 5.28 -9.85 11.66
C LEU A 191 6.42 -10.01 10.66
N LEU A 192 6.20 -10.77 9.57
CA LEU A 192 7.20 -10.98 8.53
C LEU A 192 7.49 -9.70 7.73
N LEU A 193 6.46 -8.92 7.40
CA LEU A 193 6.64 -7.65 6.66
C LEU A 193 7.31 -6.59 7.53
N ALA A 194 6.76 -6.31 8.71
CA ALA A 194 7.31 -5.32 9.63
C ALA A 194 8.71 -5.73 10.12
N GLY A 195 8.89 -7.00 10.50
CA GLY A 195 10.16 -7.56 10.93
C GLY A 195 11.21 -7.57 9.81
N GLY A 196 10.82 -7.89 8.57
CA GLY A 196 11.70 -7.81 7.41
C GLY A 196 12.20 -6.38 7.15
N ILE A 197 11.32 -5.38 7.21
CA ILE A 197 11.69 -3.97 7.07
C ILE A 197 12.59 -3.55 8.23
N PHE A 198 12.24 -3.91 9.47
CA PHE A 198 13.02 -3.62 10.67
C PHE A 198 14.45 -4.17 10.56
N LEU A 199 14.59 -5.46 10.23
CA LEU A 199 15.88 -6.13 10.05
C LEU A 199 16.73 -5.51 8.93
N TRP A 200 16.08 -5.09 7.84
CA TRP A 200 16.78 -4.44 6.74
C TRP A 200 17.32 -3.05 7.12
N TYR A 201 16.55 -2.25 7.87
CA TYR A 201 16.96 -0.92 8.32
C TYR A 201 18.00 -0.97 9.46
N ILE A 202 17.82 -1.83 10.46
CA ILE A 202 18.78 -1.95 11.58
C ILE A 202 20.15 -2.45 11.09
N SER A 203 20.18 -3.38 10.13
CA SER A 203 21.44 -3.83 9.50
C SER A 203 22.10 -2.76 8.65
N GLY A 204 21.32 -1.84 8.08
CA GLY A 204 21.84 -0.65 7.41
C GLY A 204 22.57 0.28 8.38
N LEU A 205 21.93 0.61 9.51
CA LEU A 205 22.51 1.48 10.54
C LEU A 205 23.74 0.85 11.20
N ALA A 206 23.69 -0.43 11.57
CA ALA A 206 24.82 -1.13 12.19
C ALA A 206 26.05 -1.20 11.26
N PHE A 207 25.84 -1.27 9.95
CA PHE A 207 26.92 -1.20 8.97
C PHE A 207 27.54 0.20 8.89
N GLU A 208 26.71 1.24 8.98
CA GLU A 208 27.16 2.64 8.96
C GLU A 208 27.95 3.03 10.22
N GLU A 209 27.54 2.56 11.41
CA GLU A 209 28.30 2.76 12.65
C GLU A 209 29.68 2.12 12.60
N LYS A 210 29.79 0.91 12.04
CA LYS A 210 31.07 0.23 11.85
C LYS A 210 31.99 1.00 10.89
N MET A 211 31.46 1.54 9.79
CA MET A 211 32.25 2.35 8.85
C MET A 211 32.65 3.72 9.42
N GLY A 212 31.80 4.34 10.24
CA GLY A 212 32.12 5.61 10.91
C GLY A 212 33.27 5.48 11.91
N ASN A 213 33.35 4.34 12.61
CA ASN A 213 34.47 4.04 13.51
C ASN A 213 35.71 3.51 12.78
N SER A 214 35.56 2.87 11.61
CA SER A 214 36.67 2.25 10.87
C SER A 214 37.44 3.20 9.96
N GLN A 215 37.23 4.52 10.04
CA GLN A 215 38.19 5.48 9.47
C GLN A 215 39.57 5.42 10.17
N ARG A 216 39.72 4.55 11.20
CA ARG A 216 40.96 4.15 11.86
C ARG A 216 41.53 2.77 11.47
N GLU A 217 40.79 1.88 10.80
CA GLU A 217 41.31 0.56 10.42
C GLU A 217 40.83 0.15 9.02
N GLU A 218 41.76 0.14 8.07
CA GLU A 218 41.64 -0.48 6.76
C GLU A 218 41.46 -1.99 6.91
N THR A 219 40.25 -2.45 7.19
CA THR A 219 39.89 -3.85 6.94
C THR A 219 38.64 -3.89 6.07
N SER A 220 38.73 -4.63 4.97
CA SER A 220 37.67 -4.86 4.01
C SER A 220 36.44 -5.48 4.71
N ILE A 221 35.49 -4.65 5.15
CA ILE A 221 34.24 -5.12 5.74
C ILE A 221 33.42 -5.78 4.61
N ARG A 222 33.56 -7.10 4.52
CA ARG A 222 32.78 -8.00 3.66
C ARG A 222 31.30 -7.71 3.87
N GLU A 223 30.65 -7.07 2.89
CA GLU A 223 29.22 -6.78 2.96
C GLU A 223 28.45 -8.08 3.23
N SER A 224 27.61 -8.05 4.27
CA SER A 224 26.92 -9.25 4.74
C SER A 224 25.92 -9.74 3.67
N GLN A 225 26.15 -10.94 3.11
CA GLN A 225 25.44 -11.49 1.95
C GLN A 225 23.92 -11.67 2.17
N TRP A 226 23.42 -11.63 3.40
CA TRP A 226 22.00 -11.78 3.69
C TRP A 226 21.16 -10.52 3.40
N ARG A 227 21.77 -9.33 3.44
CA ARG A 227 21.05 -8.07 3.16
C ARG A 227 20.47 -7.99 1.75
N PRO A 228 21.22 -8.28 0.68
CA PRO A 228 20.64 -8.31 -0.67
C PRO A 228 19.60 -9.42 -0.80
N ARG A 229 19.79 -10.58 -0.15
CA ARG A 229 18.81 -11.68 -0.17
C ARG A 229 17.46 -11.26 0.43
N LEU A 230 17.47 -10.51 1.54
CA LEU A 230 16.25 -9.99 2.16
C LEU A 230 15.54 -8.98 1.25
N ALA A 231 16.29 -8.10 0.58
CA ALA A 231 15.72 -7.16 -0.38
C ALA A 231 15.08 -7.88 -1.59
N TRP A 232 15.74 -8.91 -2.13
CA TRP A 232 15.20 -9.75 -3.19
C TRP A 232 13.96 -10.53 -2.73
N ALA A 233 13.97 -11.07 -1.51
CA ALA A 233 12.82 -11.75 -0.93
C ALA A 233 11.61 -10.79 -0.87
N GLY A 234 11.78 -9.58 -0.34
CA GLY A 234 10.70 -8.58 -0.30
C GLY A 234 10.18 -8.20 -1.69
N PHE A 235 11.07 -8.03 -2.67
CA PHE A 235 10.66 -7.74 -4.04
C PHE A 235 9.89 -8.90 -4.69
N LEU A 236 10.33 -10.14 -4.47
CA LEU A 236 9.65 -11.35 -4.96
C LEU A 236 8.29 -11.51 -4.30
N THR A 237 8.18 -11.30 -2.99
CA THR A 237 6.90 -11.34 -2.27
C THR A 237 5.93 -10.30 -2.83
N ALA A 238 6.36 -9.04 -3.01
CA ALA A 238 5.51 -8.00 -3.57
C ALA A 238 5.10 -8.29 -5.02
N SER A 239 6.01 -8.87 -5.82
CA SER A 239 5.72 -9.27 -7.21
C SER A 239 4.72 -10.43 -7.28
N LEU A 240 4.86 -11.42 -6.39
CA LEU A 240 3.91 -12.53 -6.28
C LEU A 240 2.54 -12.03 -5.82
N SER A 241 2.50 -11.12 -4.84
CA SER A 241 1.26 -10.45 -4.41
C SER A 241 0.62 -9.67 -5.56
N LEU A 242 1.39 -8.99 -6.42
CA LEU A 242 0.83 -8.33 -7.59
C LEU A 242 0.15 -9.32 -8.55
N VAL A 243 0.79 -10.46 -8.83
CA VAL A 243 0.19 -11.52 -9.67
C VAL A 243 -1.11 -12.05 -9.05
N LEU A 244 -1.09 -12.33 -7.74
CA LEU A 244 -2.28 -12.76 -7.00
C LEU A 244 -3.39 -11.70 -7.03
N ALA A 245 -3.05 -10.42 -6.88
CA ALA A 245 -4.02 -9.34 -6.92
C ALA A 245 -4.68 -9.21 -8.30
N LEU A 246 -3.91 -9.35 -9.38
CA LEU A 246 -4.43 -9.33 -10.75
C LEU A 246 -5.33 -10.54 -11.02
N TRP A 247 -4.98 -11.71 -10.47
CA TRP A 247 -5.81 -12.90 -10.55
C TRP A 247 -7.16 -12.70 -9.80
N ILE A 248 -7.14 -12.17 -8.58
CA ILE A 248 -8.35 -11.89 -7.77
C ILE A 248 -9.18 -10.75 -8.38
N ALA A 249 -8.55 -9.71 -8.89
CA ALA A 249 -9.20 -8.56 -9.50
C ALA A 249 -10.05 -8.92 -10.73
N GLY A 250 -9.70 -10.02 -11.41
CA GLY A 250 -10.26 -10.42 -12.69
C GLY A 250 -9.84 -9.48 -13.83
N ASN A 251 -10.25 -9.82 -15.05
CA ASN A 251 -9.90 -9.04 -16.24
C ASN A 251 -10.53 -7.62 -16.19
N PRO A 252 -9.75 -6.52 -16.28
CA PRO A 252 -10.28 -5.16 -16.28
C PRO A 252 -11.26 -4.87 -17.44
N PHE A 253 -11.10 -5.55 -18.58
CA PHE A 253 -12.03 -5.43 -19.70
C PHE A 253 -13.42 -5.98 -19.37
N ASN A 254 -13.48 -7.06 -18.57
CA ASN A 254 -14.73 -7.66 -18.14
C ASN A 254 -15.42 -6.85 -17.03
N GLN A 255 -14.67 -6.06 -16.25
CA GLN A 255 -15.26 -5.21 -15.20
C GLN A 255 -16.22 -4.16 -15.74
N ARG A 256 -15.97 -3.67 -16.96
CA ARG A 256 -16.93 -2.79 -17.63
C ARG A 256 -18.24 -3.53 -17.86
N LEU A 257 -18.19 -4.72 -18.48
CA LEU A 257 -19.35 -5.54 -18.79
C LEU A 257 -20.13 -5.92 -17.52
N VAL A 258 -19.43 -6.32 -16.45
CA VAL A 258 -20.06 -6.60 -15.14
C VAL A 258 -20.80 -5.38 -14.59
N ARG A 259 -20.25 -4.16 -14.75
CA ARG A 259 -20.96 -2.93 -14.33
C ARG A 259 -22.20 -2.66 -15.20
N LEU A 260 -22.14 -2.98 -16.49
CA LEU A 260 -23.30 -2.84 -17.38
C LEU A 260 -24.40 -3.82 -16.98
N ASP A 261 -24.05 -5.08 -16.75
CA ASP A 261 -24.99 -6.10 -16.30
C ASP A 261 -25.60 -5.75 -14.92
N ARG A 262 -24.79 -5.24 -13.98
CA ARG A 262 -25.32 -4.71 -12.70
C ARG A 262 -26.30 -3.56 -12.89
N GLN A 263 -26.07 -2.68 -13.86
CA GLN A 263 -27.00 -1.60 -14.19
C GLN A 263 -28.30 -2.16 -14.78
N ARG A 264 -28.21 -3.12 -15.69
CA ARG A 264 -29.37 -3.82 -16.27
C ARG A 264 -30.22 -4.50 -15.19
N ILE A 265 -29.60 -5.22 -14.26
CA ILE A 265 -30.29 -5.83 -13.10
C ILE A 265 -31.00 -4.76 -12.27
N SER A 266 -30.33 -3.63 -11.99
CA SER A 266 -30.94 -2.52 -11.25
C SER A 266 -32.17 -1.96 -11.96
N ASP A 267 -32.09 -1.78 -13.28
CA ASP A 267 -33.19 -1.29 -14.10
C ASP A 267 -34.37 -2.28 -14.10
N LEU A 268 -34.10 -3.59 -14.24
CA LEU A 268 -35.13 -4.63 -14.17
C LEU A 268 -35.84 -4.67 -12.82
N ARG A 269 -35.11 -4.48 -11.71
CA ARG A 269 -35.72 -4.36 -10.36
C ARG A 269 -36.58 -3.11 -10.23
N SER A 270 -36.13 -1.97 -10.75
CA SER A 270 -36.92 -0.74 -10.78
C SER A 270 -38.21 -0.94 -11.58
N LEU A 271 -38.14 -1.61 -12.73
CA LEU A 271 -39.31 -1.95 -13.56
C LEU A 271 -40.25 -2.93 -12.84
N GLN A 272 -39.73 -3.99 -12.21
CA GLN A 272 -40.53 -4.92 -11.41
C GLN A 272 -41.31 -4.18 -10.31
N GLY A 273 -40.63 -3.28 -9.59
CA GLY A 273 -41.25 -2.46 -8.55
C GLY A 273 -42.35 -1.54 -9.11
N ALA A 274 -42.11 -0.91 -10.25
CA ALA A 274 -43.09 -0.04 -10.91
C ALA A 274 -44.30 -0.81 -11.43
N ILE A 275 -44.10 -1.97 -12.07
CA ILE A 275 -45.18 -2.85 -12.54
C ILE A 275 -46.03 -3.33 -11.36
N SER A 276 -45.40 -3.69 -10.24
CA SER A 276 -46.11 -4.11 -9.03
C SER A 276 -46.97 -2.97 -8.46
N ARG A 277 -46.45 -1.73 -8.43
CA ARG A 277 -47.23 -0.55 -8.01
C ARG A 277 -48.38 -0.26 -8.97
N PHE A 278 -48.16 -0.37 -10.28
CA PHE A 278 -49.19 -0.20 -11.29
C PHE A 278 -50.32 -1.22 -11.11
N HIS A 279 -49.99 -2.50 -10.96
CA HIS A 279 -50.97 -3.57 -10.74
C HIS A 279 -51.79 -3.34 -9.47
N LYS A 280 -51.15 -2.91 -8.37
CA LYS A 280 -51.84 -2.60 -7.11
C LYS A 280 -52.89 -1.48 -7.26
N LYS A 281 -52.64 -0.50 -8.15
CA LYS A 281 -53.53 0.63 -8.41
C LYS A 281 -54.63 0.30 -9.42
N GLU A 282 -54.26 -0.25 -10.57
CA GLU A 282 -55.15 -0.43 -11.73
C GLU A 282 -55.80 -1.82 -11.77
N LYS A 283 -55.40 -2.75 -10.88
CA LYS A 283 -55.84 -4.16 -10.83
C LYS A 283 -55.68 -4.92 -12.16
N ARG A 284 -54.76 -4.45 -13.02
CA ARG A 284 -54.37 -5.05 -14.30
C ARG A 284 -52.88 -4.81 -14.54
N LEU A 285 -52.28 -5.61 -15.43
CA LEU A 285 -50.92 -5.35 -15.90
C LEU A 285 -50.91 -4.25 -16.99
N PRO A 286 -49.80 -3.49 -17.11
CA PRO A 286 -49.64 -2.52 -18.18
C PRO A 286 -49.53 -3.23 -19.53
N LYS A 287 -50.07 -2.64 -20.61
CA LYS A 287 -49.96 -3.25 -21.96
C LYS A 287 -48.56 -3.07 -22.56
N SER A 288 -47.87 -2.01 -22.15
CA SER A 288 -46.50 -1.69 -22.57
C SER A 288 -45.77 -0.93 -21.46
N LEU A 289 -44.43 -0.94 -21.50
CA LEU A 289 -43.62 -0.15 -20.56
C LEU A 289 -43.87 1.36 -20.67
N SER A 290 -44.39 1.83 -21.80
CA SER A 290 -44.75 3.24 -21.99
C SER A 290 -45.94 3.67 -21.11
N GLU A 291 -46.84 2.75 -20.72
CA GLU A 291 -47.96 3.06 -19.82
C GLU A 291 -47.47 3.44 -18.42
N LEU A 292 -46.29 2.96 -18.00
CA LEU A 292 -45.70 3.28 -16.71
C LEU A 292 -45.35 4.77 -16.57
N LYS A 293 -45.12 5.47 -17.69
CA LYS A 293 -44.81 6.91 -17.71
C LYS A 293 -46.02 7.80 -17.40
N GLY A 294 -47.24 7.25 -17.44
CA GLY A 294 -48.49 8.01 -17.28
C GLY A 294 -48.81 8.42 -15.83
N SER A 295 -48.07 7.94 -14.83
CA SER A 295 -48.27 8.30 -13.42
C SER A 295 -46.93 8.50 -12.71
N PRO A 296 -46.77 9.56 -11.89
CA PRO A 296 -45.52 9.80 -11.14
C PRO A 296 -45.07 8.62 -10.27
N ASP A 297 -46.01 7.89 -9.67
CA ASP A 297 -45.72 6.76 -8.77
C ASP A 297 -45.18 5.51 -9.49
N THR A 298 -45.46 5.37 -10.79
CA THR A 298 -45.03 4.24 -11.63
C THR A 298 -43.96 4.64 -12.63
N TYR A 299 -43.57 5.91 -12.67
CA TYR A 299 -42.60 6.43 -13.61
C TYR A 299 -41.24 5.74 -13.40
N VAL A 300 -40.72 5.19 -14.50
CA VAL A 300 -39.35 4.69 -14.59
C VAL A 300 -38.73 5.32 -15.81
N ASP A 301 -37.63 6.05 -15.59
CA ASP A 301 -36.92 6.76 -16.66
C ASP A 301 -36.28 5.78 -17.64
N ARG A 302 -35.69 4.70 -17.11
CA ARG A 302 -34.94 3.69 -17.85
C ARG A 302 -35.83 2.52 -18.25
N THR A 303 -36.40 2.61 -19.44
CA THR A 303 -37.18 1.53 -20.10
C THR A 303 -36.40 0.80 -21.19
N SER A 304 -35.17 1.24 -21.46
CA SER A 304 -34.21 0.65 -22.39
C SER A 304 -32.82 0.67 -21.77
N ASP A 305 -31.96 -0.21 -22.25
CA ASP A 305 -30.54 -0.18 -21.89
C ASP A 305 -29.93 1.14 -22.35
N SER A 306 -29.34 1.89 -21.41
CA SER A 306 -28.72 3.20 -21.64
C SER A 306 -27.54 3.19 -22.62
N ILE A 307 -26.93 2.04 -22.88
CA ILE A 307 -25.72 1.92 -23.71
C ILE A 307 -26.04 1.29 -25.05
N THR A 308 -26.77 0.17 -25.05
CA THR A 308 -27.12 -0.53 -26.30
C THR A 308 -28.34 0.10 -26.98
N GLY A 309 -29.14 0.88 -26.26
CA GLY A 309 -30.40 1.44 -26.75
C GLY A 309 -31.51 0.40 -26.94
N ILE A 310 -31.24 -0.88 -26.64
CA ILE A 310 -32.20 -1.96 -26.82
C ILE A 310 -33.27 -1.84 -25.71
N PRO A 311 -34.58 -1.80 -26.06
CA PRO A 311 -35.64 -1.76 -25.08
C PRO A 311 -35.67 -3.07 -24.27
N TYR A 312 -35.95 -2.97 -22.97
CA TYR A 312 -36.10 -4.16 -22.14
C TYR A 312 -37.30 -4.99 -22.62
N VAL A 313 -37.16 -6.31 -22.58
CA VAL A 313 -38.23 -7.22 -22.99
C VAL A 313 -39.30 -7.21 -21.94
N TYR A 314 -40.52 -6.85 -22.31
CA TYR A 314 -41.70 -6.95 -21.46
C TYR A 314 -42.86 -7.60 -22.21
N LYS A 315 -43.41 -8.69 -21.67
CA LYS A 315 -44.60 -9.35 -22.22
C LYS A 315 -45.54 -9.80 -21.10
N PRO A 316 -46.79 -9.33 -21.05
CA PRO A 316 -47.78 -9.89 -20.13
C PRO A 316 -48.14 -11.31 -20.59
N ILE A 317 -48.16 -12.27 -19.66
CA ILE A 317 -48.51 -13.67 -19.93
C ILE A 317 -49.95 -13.92 -19.51
N ASN A 318 -50.25 -13.62 -18.24
CA ASN A 318 -51.56 -13.81 -17.61
C ASN A 318 -52.02 -12.52 -16.91
N LYS A 319 -53.14 -12.56 -16.18
CA LYS A 319 -53.65 -11.40 -15.40
C LYS A 319 -52.68 -10.92 -14.31
N SER A 320 -51.82 -11.81 -13.79
CA SER A 320 -50.89 -11.50 -12.69
C SER A 320 -49.45 -11.94 -12.97
N SER A 321 -49.17 -12.50 -14.15
CA SER A 321 -47.84 -12.99 -14.53
C SER A 321 -47.34 -12.29 -15.80
N TYR A 322 -46.05 -11.95 -15.81
CA TYR A 322 -45.40 -11.26 -16.92
C TYR A 322 -43.96 -11.72 -17.07
N ARG A 323 -43.42 -11.56 -18.27
CA ARG A 323 -42.03 -11.79 -18.61
C ARG A 323 -41.28 -10.48 -18.67
N LEU A 324 -40.14 -10.43 -18.00
CA LEU A 324 -39.21 -9.30 -18.05
C LEU A 324 -37.82 -9.82 -18.42
N GLY A 325 -37.11 -9.15 -19.33
CA GLY A 325 -35.81 -9.63 -19.80
C GLY A 325 -34.87 -8.55 -20.32
N ALA A 326 -33.59 -8.88 -20.35
CA ALA A 326 -32.51 -8.07 -20.87
C ALA A 326 -31.47 -8.95 -21.57
N VAL A 327 -30.63 -8.33 -22.40
CA VAL A 327 -29.45 -8.99 -22.97
C VAL A 327 -28.27 -8.71 -22.04
N PHE A 328 -27.65 -9.74 -21.48
CA PHE A 328 -26.49 -9.64 -20.61
C PHE A 328 -25.20 -9.95 -21.37
N ASP A 329 -24.11 -9.29 -21.01
CA ASP A 329 -22.82 -9.49 -21.69
C ASP A 329 -22.02 -10.64 -21.07
N LEU A 330 -22.17 -10.89 -19.76
CA LEU A 330 -21.47 -11.94 -19.03
C LEU A 330 -22.43 -12.83 -18.22
N PRO A 331 -22.07 -14.10 -18.00
CA PRO A 331 -22.78 -14.92 -17.03
C PRO A 331 -22.50 -14.41 -15.61
N THR A 332 -23.45 -14.61 -14.71
CA THR A 332 -23.27 -14.29 -13.29
C THR A 332 -22.07 -15.06 -12.74
N PRO A 333 -21.09 -14.40 -12.11
CA PRO A 333 -19.98 -15.10 -11.48
C PRO A 333 -20.50 -15.98 -10.35
N SER A 334 -20.14 -17.27 -10.37
CA SER A 334 -20.61 -18.32 -9.44
C SER A 334 -20.19 -18.12 -7.96
N TYR A 335 -19.66 -16.96 -7.58
CA TYR A 335 -18.96 -16.76 -6.31
C TYR A 335 -19.81 -16.10 -5.20
N ASP A 336 -21.06 -15.68 -5.46
CA ASP A 336 -21.82 -14.86 -4.50
C ASP A 336 -23.15 -15.51 -4.06
N ASP A 337 -23.05 -16.73 -3.53
CA ASP A 337 -24.17 -17.56 -3.03
C ASP A 337 -24.86 -16.98 -1.77
N ASN A 338 -24.22 -16.01 -1.10
CA ASN A 338 -24.68 -15.49 0.20
C ASN A 338 -25.20 -14.05 0.20
N SER A 339 -25.23 -13.38 -0.96
CA SER A 339 -25.86 -12.07 -1.01
C SER A 339 -27.38 -12.23 -1.00
N THR A 340 -28.09 -11.53 -0.10
CA THR A 340 -29.56 -11.38 -0.14
C THR A 340 -30.07 -10.88 -1.50
N ARG A 341 -29.17 -10.40 -2.37
CA ARG A 341 -29.41 -10.00 -3.76
C ARG A 341 -29.66 -11.16 -4.73
N SER A 342 -29.24 -12.41 -4.43
CA SER A 342 -29.49 -13.56 -5.30
C SER A 342 -30.96 -14.03 -5.24
N LYS A 343 -31.68 -13.71 -4.16
CA LYS A 343 -33.06 -14.18 -3.92
C LYS A 343 -34.12 -13.54 -4.83
N ASP A 344 -33.80 -12.47 -5.55
CA ASP A 344 -34.75 -11.77 -6.44
C ASP A 344 -34.88 -12.44 -7.82
N GLY A 345 -34.16 -13.55 -8.09
CA GLY A 345 -34.23 -14.33 -9.33
C GLY A 345 -33.53 -13.71 -10.53
N PHE A 346 -33.39 -12.37 -10.59
CA PHE A 346 -32.69 -11.68 -11.68
C PHE A 346 -31.16 -11.83 -11.66
N TYR A 347 -30.59 -12.25 -10.52
CA TYR A 347 -29.15 -12.26 -10.33
C TYR A 347 -28.50 -13.52 -10.91
N GLU A 348 -29.25 -14.60 -11.16
CA GLU A 348 -28.77 -15.81 -11.80
C GLU A 348 -29.10 -15.74 -13.29
N HIS A 349 -28.11 -15.45 -14.12
CA HIS A 349 -28.30 -15.31 -15.55
C HIS A 349 -27.05 -15.71 -16.33
N ASP A 350 -27.23 -16.28 -17.53
CA ASP A 350 -26.12 -16.51 -18.46
C ASP A 350 -25.90 -15.28 -19.36
N ALA A 351 -24.81 -15.29 -20.12
CA ALA A 351 -24.62 -14.32 -21.19
C ALA A 351 -25.69 -14.49 -22.28
N GLY A 352 -26.07 -13.37 -22.92
CA GLY A 352 -27.11 -13.33 -23.96
C GLY A 352 -28.48 -12.89 -23.43
N LEU A 353 -29.52 -13.15 -24.24
CA LEU A 353 -30.89 -12.75 -23.90
C LEU A 353 -31.45 -13.64 -22.80
N GLN A 354 -31.76 -13.05 -21.64
CA GLN A 354 -32.33 -13.74 -20.50
C GLN A 354 -33.69 -13.18 -20.15
N ASN A 355 -34.64 -14.08 -19.90
CA ASN A 355 -36.02 -13.77 -19.59
C ASN A 355 -36.40 -14.36 -18.24
N PHE A 356 -37.00 -13.54 -17.40
CA PHE A 356 -37.46 -13.91 -16.06
C PHE A 356 -38.98 -13.84 -16.04
N ASP A 357 -39.62 -14.96 -15.70
CA ASP A 357 -41.06 -15.03 -15.53
C ASP A 357 -41.41 -14.68 -14.08
N LEU A 358 -42.16 -13.60 -13.91
CA LEU A 358 -42.47 -12.99 -12.62
C LEU A 358 -43.97 -12.94 -12.40
N THR A 359 -44.37 -12.99 -11.13
CA THR A 359 -45.78 -12.90 -10.73
C THR A 359 -45.94 -11.77 -9.72
N VAL A 360 -46.92 -10.89 -9.96
CA VAL A 360 -47.31 -9.84 -9.01
C VAL A 360 -48.27 -10.44 -8.00
N LYS A 361 -48.08 -10.13 -6.71
CA LYS A 361 -48.99 -10.50 -5.62
C LYS A 361 -50.10 -9.48 -5.43
#